data_AF-A0A365MY85-F1
#
_entry.id   AF-A0A365MY85-F1
#
_cell.length_a   1.000
_cell.length_b   1.000
_cell.length_c   1.000
_cell.angle_alpha   90.00
_cell.angle_beta   90.00
_cell.angle_gamma   90.00
#
_symmetry.space_group_name_H-M   'P 1'
#
loop_
_entity.id
_entity.type
_entity.pdbx_description
1 polymer ?
#
loop_
_entity_poly.entity_id
_entity_poly.type
_entity_poly.pdbx_seq_one_letter_code
_entity_poly.pdbx_strand_id
1 'polypeptide(L)'
;MKSSSQYGPEPEPHYTYQPTMPTPTTEGPTSTTRIRGVVRDVWLACIISSITLIAFSALLLGLVFHYQVIPSHPNSPSFQSALSADSNVIYVDFPPTTLIIVASWSSTMTLLILPFLLTLVSFPVSRTLIQASQSGDRTQQPTPRQYALILRIMSNASLSALWSCVTYLFTSKRKRAPMTQPLTFMTWMLALASFLSMLVFATDNWLHFVTKTVPLTQFSPTTFDSGSFMFNENCTNINTTFKGGCTLNSAAANTFLINSESSLELLANVSSANMEQQVADSTGKSYAFAGLRQTNQNANLDYTATSFSASSQCQVVTKHCISEDGIIGPQASYNCDFGPVQRVIPTTLVNSMVLTYFTDSSMKKSSSFLVSLPNPYYFTAIVRVNQNLGRNPNRGLIDDPDIASGLHGSTLFAMLFSTKVLDWRYTSINGPVKSFSYSPSNASTTNTVMDTQGYTHVGDPYVLQQTSLDVWQSDTAQEVADRFAETYSRTVRSAIGGALLSAPAEEAQSRSSKLVAKIPKGPLVCLLVANLLLVILGLFLTVRAFLASSSDVGDVQARLGINALVVSHFEADKGETALEKIDQMFHERNGGEGPRVTVERSAFGGWKFASYRGVYHS
;
A
#
# COMPACT_ATOMS: atom_id res chain seq x y z
N MET A 1 -49.98 95.02 50.12
CA MET A 1 -48.61 94.95 49.58
C MET A 1 -47.87 93.85 50.34
N LYS A 2 -47.28 92.88 49.62
CA LYS A 2 -46.66 91.61 50.09
C LYS A 2 -47.60 90.63 50.85
N SER A 3 -47.67 89.39 50.38
CA SER A 3 -47.85 88.23 51.27
C SER A 3 -47.34 86.95 50.60
N SER A 4 -46.53 86.21 51.36
CA SER A 4 -46.04 84.86 51.13
C SER A 4 -47.08 83.86 51.65
N SER A 5 -47.27 82.73 50.97
CA SER A 5 -47.86 81.55 51.63
C SER A 5 -47.34 80.25 51.04
N GLN A 6 -46.99 79.35 51.95
CA GLN A 6 -46.49 77.99 51.79
C GLN A 6 -47.58 77.05 51.25
N TYR A 7 -47.17 76.06 50.46
CA TYR A 7 -47.84 74.75 50.38
C TYR A 7 -46.76 73.66 50.47
N GLY A 8 -46.95 72.72 51.39
CA GLY A 8 -46.01 71.62 51.68
C GLY A 8 -46.12 70.44 50.70
N PRO A 9 -45.19 69.49 50.77
CA PRO A 9 -45.17 68.31 49.90
C PRO A 9 -46.21 67.26 50.34
N GLU A 10 -46.99 66.81 49.37
CA GLU A 10 -47.95 65.70 49.43
C GLU A 10 -47.21 64.35 49.45
N PRO A 11 -47.60 63.36 50.27
CA PRO A 11 -46.89 62.08 50.37
C PRO A 11 -47.20 61.13 49.20
N GLU A 12 -46.16 60.49 48.66
CA GLU A 12 -46.26 59.42 47.66
C GLU A 12 -47.07 58.21 48.19
N PRO A 13 -47.94 57.61 47.36
CA PRO A 13 -48.63 56.37 47.73
C PRO A 13 -47.67 55.17 47.68
N HIS A 14 -47.47 54.55 48.84
CA HIS A 14 -46.89 53.22 48.99
C HIS A 14 -47.77 52.16 48.29
N TYR A 15 -47.36 51.67 47.12
CA TYR A 15 -47.94 50.46 46.53
C TYR A 15 -47.43 49.23 47.28
N THR A 16 -48.24 48.73 48.23
CA THR A 16 -48.03 47.42 48.85
C THR A 16 -48.74 46.38 47.97
N TYR A 17 -47.98 45.50 47.33
CA TYR A 17 -48.57 44.36 46.61
C TYR A 17 -48.99 43.30 47.66
N GLN A 18 -50.25 43.34 48.08
CA GLN A 18 -50.89 42.24 48.81
C GLN A 18 -51.32 41.18 47.79
N PRO A 19 -50.88 39.91 47.90
CA PRO A 19 -51.50 38.83 47.16
C PRO A 19 -52.91 38.63 47.73
N THR A 20 -53.93 38.85 46.92
CA THR A 20 -55.30 38.46 47.25
C THR A 20 -55.35 36.94 47.24
N MET A 21 -55.37 36.31 48.41
CA MET A 21 -55.70 34.89 48.55
C MET A 21 -57.20 34.72 48.19
N PRO A 22 -57.56 33.90 47.19
CA PRO A 22 -58.95 33.52 47.00
C PRO A 22 -59.38 32.60 48.15
N THR A 23 -60.51 32.91 48.75
CA THR A 23 -61.25 32.05 49.66
C THR A 23 -61.53 30.68 49.00
N PRO A 24 -61.38 29.55 49.71
CA PRO A 24 -61.56 28.23 49.11
C PRO A 24 -63.05 28.01 48.80
N THR A 25 -63.42 28.09 47.52
CA THR A 25 -64.66 27.47 47.03
C THR A 25 -64.42 25.98 46.84
N THR A 26 -65.09 25.23 47.71
CA THR A 26 -65.21 23.79 47.72
C THR A 26 -65.93 23.32 46.47
N GLU A 27 -65.21 22.92 45.42
CA GLU A 27 -65.65 21.96 44.40
C GLU A 27 -64.45 21.59 43.53
N GLY A 28 -63.82 20.45 43.84
CA GLY A 28 -62.69 19.93 43.09
C GLY A 28 -63.14 19.14 41.86
N PRO A 29 -62.67 19.47 40.65
CA PRO A 29 -62.72 18.53 39.55
C PRO A 29 -61.60 17.50 39.77
N THR A 30 -62.00 16.30 40.15
CA THR A 30 -61.19 15.09 40.13
C THR A 30 -60.81 14.73 38.68
N SER A 31 -59.64 15.14 38.23
CA SER A 31 -58.83 14.36 37.29
C SER A 31 -57.38 14.82 37.32
N THR A 32 -56.51 14.03 37.95
CA THR A 32 -55.05 14.21 37.90
C THR A 32 -54.53 13.76 36.53
N THR A 33 -54.79 14.55 35.49
CA THR A 33 -54.13 14.39 34.19
C THR A 33 -52.66 14.81 34.33
N ARG A 34 -51.79 13.82 34.55
CA ARG A 34 -50.34 13.97 34.64
C ARG A 34 -49.70 13.68 33.28
N ILE A 35 -48.61 14.38 32.93
CA ILE A 35 -47.88 14.14 31.68
C ILE A 35 -47.48 12.66 31.55
N ARG A 36 -48.09 11.97 30.59
CA ARG A 36 -47.73 10.63 30.13
C ARG A 36 -46.73 10.75 28.98
N GLY A 37 -45.55 10.14 29.11
CA GLY A 37 -44.58 10.07 28.01
C GLY A 37 -43.10 10.24 28.37
N VAL A 38 -42.79 10.71 29.58
CA VAL A 38 -41.40 10.98 30.04
C VAL A 38 -40.46 9.80 29.79
N VAL A 39 -40.87 8.59 30.15
CA VAL A 39 -40.08 7.36 29.95
C VAL A 39 -39.83 7.09 28.46
N ARG A 40 -40.83 7.33 27.61
CA ARG A 40 -40.72 7.13 26.15
C ARG A 40 -39.73 8.12 25.55
N ASP A 41 -39.76 9.37 25.98
CA ASP A 41 -38.89 10.42 25.44
C ASP A 41 -37.43 10.20 25.85
N VAL A 42 -37.18 9.75 27.09
CA VAL A 42 -35.85 9.32 27.55
C VAL A 42 -35.34 8.11 26.75
N TRP A 43 -36.18 7.10 26.52
CA TRP A 43 -35.81 5.93 25.70
C TRP A 43 -35.50 6.30 24.26
N LEU A 44 -36.30 7.17 23.64
CA LEU A 44 -36.10 7.62 22.27
C LEU A 44 -34.78 8.39 22.12
N ALA A 45 -34.48 9.30 23.06
CA ALA A 45 -33.20 10.01 23.09
C ALA A 45 -32.00 9.08 23.30
N CYS A 46 -32.14 8.04 24.15
CA CYS A 46 -31.12 7.02 24.37
C CYS A 46 -30.87 6.18 23.10
N ILE A 47 -31.93 5.69 22.45
CA ILE A 47 -31.85 4.89 21.23
C ILE A 47 -31.15 5.67 20.12
N ILE A 48 -31.58 6.90 19.85
CA ILE A 48 -31.01 7.72 18.78
C ILE A 48 -29.55 8.07 19.07
N SER A 49 -29.21 8.41 20.31
CA SER A 49 -27.84 8.80 20.69
C SER A 49 -26.87 7.63 20.74
N SER A 50 -27.30 6.46 21.21
CA SER A 50 -26.39 5.34 21.51
C SER A 50 -26.39 4.28 20.40
N ILE A 51 -27.57 3.81 19.99
CA ILE A 51 -27.68 2.69 19.05
C ILE A 51 -27.15 3.09 17.67
N THR A 52 -27.43 4.31 17.22
CA THR A 52 -26.97 4.82 15.92
C THR A 52 -25.44 4.77 15.79
N LEU A 53 -24.71 5.25 16.81
CA LEU A 53 -23.24 5.27 16.78
C LEU A 53 -22.62 3.88 16.92
N ILE A 54 -23.21 3.02 17.75
CA ILE A 54 -22.80 1.62 17.86
C ILE A 54 -23.00 0.91 16.52
N ALA A 55 -24.15 1.11 15.87
CA ALA A 55 -24.47 0.46 14.59
C ALA A 55 -23.47 0.83 13.49
N PHE A 56 -23.15 2.13 13.32
CA PHE A 56 -22.16 2.54 12.32
C PHE A 56 -20.74 2.09 12.66
N SER A 57 -20.34 2.13 13.94
CA SER A 57 -19.04 1.64 14.38
C SER A 57 -18.90 0.13 14.17
N ALA A 58 -19.95 -0.63 14.47
CA ALA A 58 -20.01 -2.07 14.26
C ALA A 58 -19.99 -2.42 12.77
N LEU A 59 -20.71 -1.68 11.93
CA LEU A 59 -20.69 -1.85 10.48
C LEU A 59 -19.29 -1.59 9.90
N LEU A 60 -18.64 -0.50 10.31
CA LEU A 60 -17.28 -0.17 9.88
C LEU A 60 -16.28 -1.27 10.27
N LEU A 61 -16.31 -1.71 11.53
CA LEU A 61 -15.47 -2.81 12.01
C LEU A 61 -15.77 -4.12 11.28
N GLY A 62 -17.05 -4.44 11.07
CA GLY A 62 -17.49 -5.61 10.32
C GLY A 62 -16.92 -5.64 8.91
N LEU A 63 -17.00 -4.52 8.19
CA LEU A 63 -16.41 -4.39 6.85
C LEU A 63 -14.87 -4.53 6.89
N VAL A 64 -14.20 -3.86 7.82
CA VAL A 64 -12.73 -3.90 7.94
C VAL A 64 -12.23 -5.31 8.24
N PHE A 65 -12.84 -6.02 9.19
CA PHE A 65 -12.42 -7.37 9.58
C PHE A 65 -12.85 -8.45 8.59
N HIS A 66 -14.04 -8.34 7.99
CA HIS A 66 -14.53 -9.32 7.03
C HIS A 66 -13.71 -9.32 5.73
N TYR A 67 -13.33 -8.13 5.25
CA TYR A 67 -12.52 -7.96 4.05
C TYR A 67 -11.02 -7.78 4.34
N GLN A 68 -10.56 -8.09 5.55
CA GLN A 68 -9.15 -7.95 5.91
C GLN A 68 -8.28 -8.89 5.07
N VAL A 69 -7.21 -8.34 4.50
CA VAL A 69 -6.17 -9.10 3.80
C VAL A 69 -4.90 -9.11 4.64
N ILE A 70 -4.42 -10.30 4.98
CA ILE A 70 -3.13 -10.48 5.65
C ILE A 70 -2.06 -10.50 4.55
N PRO A 71 -1.03 -9.63 4.61
CA PRO A 71 0.09 -9.70 3.68
C PRO A 71 0.79 -11.05 3.80
N SER A 72 0.86 -11.81 2.70
CA SER A 72 1.70 -13.00 2.61
C SER A 72 3.18 -12.59 2.61
N HIS A 73 4.02 -13.38 3.27
CA HIS A 73 5.47 -13.27 3.11
C HIS A 73 5.94 -14.17 1.96
N PRO A 74 7.11 -13.89 1.34
CA PRO A 74 7.73 -14.82 0.42
C PRO A 74 7.92 -16.19 1.07
N ASN A 75 7.73 -17.26 0.30
CA ASN A 75 7.71 -18.63 0.83
C ASN A 75 9.09 -19.11 1.32
N SER A 76 10.16 -18.50 0.81
CA SER A 76 11.54 -18.89 1.06
C SER A 76 12.40 -17.65 1.34
N PRO A 77 13.45 -17.76 2.18
CA PRO A 77 14.41 -16.68 2.40
C PRO A 77 15.10 -16.23 1.11
N SER A 78 15.23 -17.13 0.12
CA SER A 78 15.79 -16.83 -1.22
C SER A 78 15.01 -15.74 -1.95
N PHE A 79 13.71 -15.62 -1.67
CA PHE A 79 12.79 -14.65 -2.27
C PHE A 79 12.52 -13.42 -1.38
N GLN A 80 13.17 -13.30 -0.21
CA GLN A 80 13.02 -12.11 0.63
C GLN A 80 13.60 -10.88 -0.08
N SER A 81 12.72 -10.16 -0.76
CA SER A 81 12.91 -8.74 -1.03
C SER A 81 12.72 -7.97 0.27
N ALA A 82 13.40 -6.83 0.45
CA ALA A 82 13.34 -5.96 1.64
C ALA A 82 11.96 -5.29 1.84
N LEU A 83 10.89 -6.07 1.91
CA LEU A 83 9.53 -5.64 2.15
C LEU A 83 9.28 -5.60 3.66
N SER A 84 9.49 -4.42 4.25
CA SER A 84 9.07 -4.12 5.60
C SER A 84 7.54 -4.10 5.66
N ALA A 85 6.94 -5.12 6.27
CA ALA A 85 5.51 -5.11 6.58
C ALA A 85 5.25 -3.99 7.62
N ASP A 86 4.48 -2.98 7.21
CA ASP A 86 4.09 -1.87 8.07
C ASP A 86 3.04 -2.36 9.09
N SER A 87 3.48 -2.66 10.30
CA SER A 87 2.64 -3.24 11.37
C SER A 87 1.51 -2.31 11.84
N ASN A 88 1.58 -1.02 11.50
CA ASN A 88 0.61 0.00 11.91
C ASN A 88 -0.58 0.15 10.95
N VAL A 89 -0.71 -0.76 9.99
CA VAL A 89 -1.66 -0.68 8.88
C VAL A 89 -2.52 -1.94 8.80
N ILE A 90 -3.76 -1.76 8.36
CA ILE A 90 -4.67 -2.84 7.98
C ILE A 90 -4.91 -2.71 6.47
N TYR A 91 -4.73 -3.82 5.75
CA TYR A 91 -5.08 -3.92 4.35
C TYR A 91 -6.45 -4.55 4.22
N VAL A 92 -7.34 -3.91 3.46
CA VAL A 92 -8.73 -4.36 3.30
C VAL A 92 -9.04 -4.46 1.81
N ASP A 93 -9.54 -5.61 1.38
CA ASP A 93 -10.03 -5.85 0.02
C ASP A 93 -11.44 -5.28 -0.15
N PHE A 94 -11.55 -3.97 0.00
CA PHE A 94 -12.80 -3.26 -0.13
C PHE A 94 -12.53 -1.83 -0.62
N PRO A 95 -13.43 -1.21 -1.40
CA PRO A 95 -13.23 0.15 -1.86
C PRO A 95 -13.02 1.12 -0.69
N PRO A 96 -11.90 1.88 -0.65
CA PRO A 96 -11.63 2.80 0.46
C PRO A 96 -12.70 3.87 0.58
N THR A 97 -13.24 4.34 -0.56
CA THR A 97 -14.32 5.33 -0.62
C THR A 97 -15.55 4.88 0.16
N THR A 98 -15.95 3.61 0.06
CA THR A 98 -17.13 3.09 0.77
C THR A 98 -16.88 3.01 2.28
N LEU A 99 -15.71 2.56 2.71
CA LEU A 99 -15.34 2.53 4.15
C LEU A 99 -15.38 3.93 4.76
N ILE A 100 -14.80 4.87 4.02
CA ILE A 100 -14.75 6.28 4.39
C ILE A 100 -16.16 6.89 4.43
N ILE A 101 -17.04 6.55 3.48
CA ILE A 101 -18.46 7.01 3.50
C ILE A 101 -19.17 6.49 4.76
N VAL A 102 -19.00 5.21 5.11
CA VAL A 102 -19.62 4.64 6.33
C VAL A 102 -19.09 5.34 7.58
N ALA A 103 -17.79 5.64 7.65
CA ALA A 103 -17.20 6.43 8.73
C ALA A 103 -17.82 7.84 8.81
N SER A 104 -17.96 8.53 7.67
CA SER A 104 -18.53 9.88 7.60
C SER A 104 -19.97 9.98 8.10
N TRP A 105 -20.76 8.90 7.95
CA TRP A 105 -22.13 8.85 8.49
C TRP A 105 -22.15 8.86 10.01
N SER A 106 -21.18 8.21 10.66
CA SER A 106 -21.01 8.29 12.12
C SER A 106 -20.71 9.72 12.59
N SER A 107 -19.83 10.42 11.89
CA SER A 107 -19.47 11.81 12.16
C SER A 107 -20.66 12.76 11.96
N THR A 108 -21.43 12.57 10.88
CA THR A 108 -22.64 13.34 10.59
C THR A 108 -23.72 13.14 11.66
N MET A 109 -23.96 11.89 12.06
CA MET A 109 -24.95 11.57 13.10
C MET A 109 -24.57 12.15 14.46
N THR A 110 -23.28 12.20 14.77
CA THR A 110 -22.77 12.78 16.02
C THR A 110 -23.20 14.25 16.20
N LEU A 111 -23.28 15.03 15.13
CA LEU A 111 -23.79 16.41 15.18
C LEU A 111 -25.30 16.47 15.40
N LEU A 112 -26.06 15.50 14.86
CA LEU A 112 -27.51 15.41 15.02
C LEU A 112 -27.95 14.87 16.39
N ILE A 113 -27.05 14.20 17.13
CA ILE A 113 -27.33 13.61 18.45
C ILE A 113 -27.37 14.65 19.56
N LEU A 114 -26.71 15.81 19.38
CA LEU A 114 -26.54 16.82 20.43
C LEU A 114 -27.87 17.33 21.06
N PRO A 115 -28.95 17.61 20.30
CA PRO A 115 -30.24 17.98 20.86
C PRO A 115 -30.85 16.87 21.74
N PHE A 116 -30.72 15.60 21.35
CA PHE A 116 -31.23 14.46 22.12
C PHE A 116 -30.48 14.30 23.45
N LEU A 117 -29.17 14.53 23.46
CA LEU A 117 -28.39 14.56 24.72
C LEU A 117 -28.87 15.69 25.63
N LEU A 118 -29.21 16.86 25.09
CA LEU A 118 -29.76 17.95 25.89
C LEU A 118 -31.16 17.64 26.42
N THR A 119 -32.00 16.92 25.67
CA THR A 119 -33.27 16.40 26.19
C THR A 119 -33.02 15.53 27.42
N LEU A 120 -32.00 14.66 27.42
CA LEU A 120 -31.64 13.87 28.61
C LEU A 120 -31.14 14.75 29.77
N VAL A 121 -30.36 15.79 29.48
CA VAL A 121 -29.87 16.76 30.49
C VAL A 121 -31.02 17.56 31.11
N SER A 122 -32.12 17.79 30.39
CA SER A 122 -33.24 18.60 30.87
C SER A 122 -33.95 18.03 32.10
N PHE A 123 -34.00 16.70 32.24
CA PHE A 123 -34.64 16.02 33.38
C PHE A 123 -33.92 16.30 34.72
N PRO A 124 -32.61 16.04 34.89
CA PRO A 124 -31.91 16.36 36.13
C PRO A 124 -31.85 17.87 36.41
N VAL A 125 -31.82 18.71 35.36
CA VAL A 125 -31.92 20.17 35.51
C VAL A 125 -33.28 20.57 36.10
N SER A 126 -34.37 20.03 35.56
CA SER A 126 -35.74 20.28 36.04
C SER A 126 -35.93 19.84 37.50
N ARG A 127 -35.40 18.66 37.87
CA ARG A 127 -35.41 18.21 39.26
C ARG A 127 -34.67 19.16 40.20
N THR A 128 -33.51 19.65 39.78
CA THR A 128 -32.71 20.59 40.59
C THR A 128 -33.45 21.94 40.75
N LEU A 129 -34.14 22.40 39.71
CA LEU A 129 -34.97 23.61 39.78
C LEU A 129 -36.15 23.46 40.76
N ILE A 130 -36.83 22.31 40.74
CA ILE A 130 -37.90 22.01 41.71
C ILE A 130 -37.34 22.02 43.14
N GLN A 131 -36.21 21.36 43.36
CA GLN A 131 -35.57 21.31 44.68
C GLN A 131 -35.16 22.71 45.18
N ALA A 132 -34.60 23.55 44.31
CA ALA A 132 -34.23 24.93 44.65
C ALA A 132 -35.45 25.85 44.88
N SER A 133 -36.60 25.52 44.27
CA SER A 133 -37.86 26.21 44.54
C SER A 133 -38.43 25.81 45.91
N GLN A 134 -38.40 24.52 46.24
CA GLN A 134 -38.92 23.97 47.50
C GLN A 134 -38.07 24.32 48.72
N SER A 135 -36.76 24.50 48.56
CA SER A 135 -35.85 24.81 49.68
C SER A 135 -36.00 26.25 50.21
N GLY A 136 -36.67 27.14 49.47
CA GLY A 136 -36.84 28.55 49.84
C GLY A 136 -35.56 29.40 49.77
N ASP A 137 -34.41 28.80 49.45
CA ASP A 137 -33.13 29.49 49.32
C ASP A 137 -33.05 30.23 47.97
N ARG A 138 -33.31 31.54 48.01
CA ARG A 138 -33.26 32.43 46.84
C ARG A 138 -31.90 32.46 46.15
N THR A 139 -30.81 32.04 46.81
CA THR A 139 -29.47 32.03 46.20
C THR A 139 -29.28 30.85 45.22
N GLN A 140 -30.11 29.81 45.32
CA GLN A 140 -30.07 28.64 44.44
C GLN A 140 -31.00 28.77 43.23
N GLN A 141 -31.88 29.77 43.22
CA GLN A 141 -32.83 30.02 42.14
C GLN A 141 -32.17 30.79 40.99
N PRO A 142 -32.41 30.41 39.73
CA PRO A 142 -31.82 31.10 38.60
C PRO A 142 -32.39 32.51 38.47
N THR A 143 -31.51 33.50 38.27
CA THR A 143 -31.96 34.84 37.84
C THR A 143 -32.65 34.76 36.47
N PRO A 144 -33.50 35.74 36.08
CA PRO A 144 -34.13 35.75 34.76
C PRO A 144 -33.13 35.61 33.60
N ARG A 145 -31.94 36.20 33.74
CA ARG A 145 -30.86 36.06 32.75
C ARG A 145 -30.28 34.65 32.70
N GLN A 146 -30.13 33.98 33.84
CA GLN A 146 -29.66 32.58 33.90
C GLN A 146 -30.71 31.62 33.35
N TYR A 147 -31.99 31.84 33.67
CA TYR A 147 -33.10 31.08 33.10
C TYR A 147 -33.16 31.23 31.58
N ALA A 148 -32.96 32.44 31.05
CA ALA A 148 -32.84 32.68 29.61
C ALA A 148 -31.65 31.93 28.97
N LEU A 149 -30.54 31.73 29.68
CA LEU A 149 -29.42 30.90 29.21
C LEU A 149 -29.79 29.41 29.19
N ILE A 150 -30.48 28.90 30.22
CA ILE A 150 -31.01 27.52 30.26
C ILE A 150 -31.95 27.29 29.06
N LEU A 151 -32.91 28.19 28.83
CA LEU A 151 -33.83 28.11 27.69
C LEU A 151 -33.11 28.20 26.34
N ARG A 152 -32.04 29.00 26.23
CA ARG A 152 -31.24 29.09 25.01
C ARG A 152 -30.48 27.80 24.72
N ILE A 153 -29.91 27.15 25.75
CA ILE A 153 -29.27 25.84 25.59
C ILE A 153 -30.32 24.79 25.18
N MET A 154 -31.50 24.78 25.82
CA MET A 154 -32.57 23.82 25.52
C MET A 154 -33.11 23.95 24.10
N SER A 155 -33.34 25.18 23.65
CA SER A 155 -33.93 25.44 22.34
C SER A 155 -32.92 25.33 21.19
N ASN A 156 -31.64 25.60 21.46
CA ASN A 156 -30.62 25.57 20.43
C ASN A 156 -29.29 25.02 20.98
N ALA A 157 -29.09 23.72 20.76
CA ALA A 157 -27.88 22.97 21.07
C ALA A 157 -26.69 23.40 20.20
N SER A 158 -26.18 24.62 20.44
CA SER A 158 -25.17 25.25 19.57
C SER A 158 -23.97 25.78 20.35
N LEU A 159 -22.85 25.91 19.64
CA LEU A 159 -21.66 26.59 20.15
C LEU A 159 -21.94 28.06 20.52
N SER A 160 -22.93 28.69 19.88
CA SER A 160 -23.37 30.05 20.23
C SER A 160 -24.03 30.13 21.61
N ALA A 161 -24.83 29.11 21.98
CA ALA A 161 -25.41 29.01 23.31
C ALA A 161 -24.32 28.79 24.38
N LEU A 162 -23.35 27.93 24.08
CA LEU A 162 -22.20 27.68 24.94
C LEU A 162 -21.35 28.95 25.12
N TRP A 163 -21.04 29.66 24.04
CA TRP A 163 -20.31 30.93 24.09
C TRP A 163 -21.02 31.97 24.94
N SER A 164 -22.36 32.01 24.90
CA SER A 164 -23.16 32.90 25.75
C SER A 164 -23.04 32.58 27.24
N CYS A 165 -22.83 31.31 27.59
CA CYS A 165 -22.61 30.88 28.97
C CYS A 165 -21.17 31.14 29.42
N VAL A 166 -20.20 30.90 28.55
CA VAL A 166 -18.78 31.22 28.77
C VAL A 166 -18.59 32.72 29.00
N THR A 167 -19.18 33.56 28.14
CA THR A 167 -19.15 35.03 28.32
C THR A 167 -19.87 35.45 29.60
N TYR A 168 -20.96 34.78 29.99
CA TYR A 168 -21.61 35.02 31.27
C TYR A 168 -20.66 34.76 32.45
N LEU A 169 -19.95 33.62 32.46
CA LEU A 169 -18.96 33.26 33.47
C LEU A 169 -17.81 34.28 33.57
N PHE A 170 -17.21 34.67 32.45
CA PHE A 170 -16.07 35.59 32.45
C PHE A 170 -16.46 37.04 32.80
N THR A 171 -17.67 37.48 32.43
CA THR A 171 -18.16 38.84 32.76
C THR A 171 -18.68 38.93 34.21
N SER A 172 -18.92 37.79 34.87
CA SER A 172 -19.56 37.73 36.19
C SER A 172 -18.69 38.25 37.33
N LYS A 173 -17.35 38.18 37.21
CA LYS A 173 -16.41 38.42 38.33
C LYS A 173 -16.42 39.85 38.91
N ARG A 174 -17.15 40.80 38.33
CA ARG A 174 -17.25 42.18 38.87
C ARG A 174 -18.67 42.75 39.01
N LYS A 175 -19.71 42.16 38.39
CA LYS A 175 -21.07 42.79 38.34
C LYS A 175 -22.29 41.84 38.29
N ARG A 176 -22.14 40.49 38.33
CA ARG A 176 -23.28 39.57 38.15
C ARG A 176 -23.36 38.48 39.23
N ALA A 177 -24.55 37.92 39.43
CA ALA A 177 -24.79 36.79 40.32
C ALA A 177 -24.03 35.53 39.87
N PRO A 178 -23.50 34.71 40.81
CA PRO A 178 -22.81 33.47 40.49
C PRO A 178 -23.74 32.49 39.78
N MET A 179 -23.15 31.62 38.96
CA MET A 179 -23.89 30.68 38.14
C MET A 179 -24.54 29.59 39.01
N THR A 180 -25.84 29.37 38.84
CA THR A 180 -26.58 28.35 39.60
C THR A 180 -26.18 26.94 39.18
N GLN A 181 -26.37 25.97 40.08
CA GLN A 181 -26.08 24.55 39.85
C GLN A 181 -26.73 23.99 38.57
N PRO A 182 -28.04 24.19 38.28
CA PRO A 182 -28.67 23.69 37.05
C PRO A 182 -28.00 24.24 35.78
N LEU A 183 -27.71 25.55 35.74
CA LEU A 183 -27.06 26.18 34.58
C LEU A 183 -25.61 25.69 34.43
N THR A 184 -24.89 25.47 35.54
CA THR A 184 -23.51 24.96 35.55
C THR A 184 -23.43 23.54 35.00
N PHE A 185 -24.28 22.64 35.50
CA PHE A 185 -24.36 21.26 35.00
C PHE A 185 -24.69 21.22 33.50
N MET A 186 -25.69 21.98 33.07
CA MET A 186 -26.12 22.01 31.68
C MET A 186 -25.02 22.53 30.72
N THR A 187 -24.30 23.58 31.15
CA THR A 187 -23.20 24.15 30.37
C THR A 187 -22.03 23.16 30.23
N TRP A 188 -21.67 22.46 31.30
CA TRP A 188 -20.62 21.44 31.26
C TRP A 188 -21.00 20.25 30.37
N MET A 189 -22.24 19.78 30.44
CA MET A 189 -22.70 18.68 29.58
C MET A 189 -22.72 19.08 28.10
N LEU A 190 -23.20 20.30 27.78
CA LEU A 190 -23.14 20.82 26.41
C LEU A 190 -21.68 20.96 25.93
N ALA A 191 -20.78 21.43 26.79
CA ALA A 191 -19.37 21.58 26.46
C ALA A 191 -18.70 20.24 26.18
N LEU A 192 -18.92 19.26 27.05
CA LEU A 192 -18.38 17.92 26.88
C LEU A 192 -18.93 17.25 25.62
N ALA A 193 -20.24 17.32 25.40
CA ALA A 193 -20.87 16.75 24.20
C ALA A 193 -20.35 17.42 22.92
N SER A 194 -20.23 18.75 22.90
CA SER A 194 -19.68 19.49 21.75
C SER A 194 -18.21 19.14 21.48
N PHE A 195 -17.41 18.99 22.54
CA PHE A 195 -16.00 18.60 22.41
C PHE A 195 -15.86 17.18 21.84
N LEU A 196 -16.63 16.22 22.36
CA LEU A 196 -16.64 14.86 21.82
C LEU A 196 -17.11 14.83 20.37
N SER A 197 -18.13 15.62 20.00
CA SER A 197 -18.57 15.75 18.62
C SER A 197 -17.49 16.31 17.69
N MET A 198 -16.74 17.32 18.14
CA MET A 198 -15.58 17.82 17.38
C MET A 198 -14.48 16.77 17.25
N LEU A 199 -14.26 15.95 18.27
CA LEU A 199 -13.25 14.90 18.25
C LEU A 199 -13.62 13.80 17.24
N VAL A 200 -14.89 13.37 17.20
CA VAL A 200 -15.39 12.46 16.16
C VAL A 200 -15.17 13.06 14.78
N PHE A 201 -15.55 14.33 14.58
CA PHE A 201 -15.34 15.02 13.30
C PHE A 201 -13.85 15.09 12.90
N ALA A 202 -12.96 15.43 13.84
CA ALA A 202 -11.53 15.54 13.56
C ALA A 202 -10.90 14.18 13.21
N THR A 203 -11.27 13.12 13.95
CA THR A 203 -10.75 11.76 13.72
C THR A 203 -11.29 11.13 12.43
N ASP A 204 -12.54 11.43 12.06
CA ASP A 204 -13.12 11.06 10.77
C ASP A 204 -12.36 11.71 9.61
N ASN A 205 -12.15 13.03 9.64
CA ASN A 205 -11.33 13.73 8.64
C ASN A 205 -9.89 13.20 8.57
N TRP A 206 -9.31 12.84 9.71
CA TRP A 206 -8.00 12.23 9.75
C TRP A 206 -7.99 10.87 9.04
N LEU A 207 -8.99 10.01 9.29
CA LEU A 207 -9.16 8.74 8.61
C LEU A 207 -9.36 8.91 7.10
N HIS A 208 -10.16 9.88 6.67
CA HIS A 208 -10.34 10.25 5.27
C HIS A 208 -9.02 10.59 4.56
N PHE A 209 -8.18 11.41 5.20
CA PHE A 209 -6.94 11.91 4.61
C PHE A 209 -5.88 10.82 4.44
N VAL A 210 -5.80 9.89 5.39
CA VAL A 210 -4.73 8.88 5.44
C VAL A 210 -5.09 7.56 4.77
N THR A 211 -6.38 7.30 4.54
CA THR A 211 -6.86 6.09 3.90
C THR A 211 -6.76 6.20 2.38
N LYS A 212 -6.06 5.25 1.74
CA LYS A 212 -5.82 5.27 0.29
C LYS A 212 -5.75 3.87 -0.31
N THR A 213 -6.00 3.76 -1.62
CA THR A 213 -5.76 2.50 -2.35
C THR A 213 -4.27 2.32 -2.60
N VAL A 214 -3.74 1.13 -2.33
CA VAL A 214 -2.35 0.76 -2.65
C VAL A 214 -2.31 -0.60 -3.34
N PRO A 215 -1.37 -0.83 -4.27
CA PRO A 215 -1.08 -2.18 -4.75
C PRO A 215 -0.42 -2.99 -3.62
N LEU A 216 -0.99 -4.15 -3.31
CA LEU A 216 -0.44 -5.14 -2.40
C LEU A 216 -0.04 -6.37 -3.21
N THR A 217 1.25 -6.67 -3.22
CA THR A 217 1.76 -7.90 -3.79
C THR A 217 1.57 -9.04 -2.81
N GLN A 218 0.90 -10.09 -3.27
CA GLN A 218 0.69 -11.34 -2.56
C GLN A 218 1.50 -12.44 -3.24
N PHE A 219 1.94 -13.40 -2.45
CA PHE A 219 2.78 -14.52 -2.83
C PHE A 219 2.04 -15.81 -2.54
N SER A 220 2.04 -16.74 -3.49
CA SER A 220 1.51 -18.09 -3.29
C SER A 220 2.52 -19.13 -3.76
N PRO A 221 2.70 -20.25 -3.03
CA PRO A 221 3.48 -21.38 -3.52
C PRO A 221 2.96 -21.84 -4.88
N THR A 222 3.87 -22.14 -5.80
CA THR A 222 3.53 -22.69 -7.12
C THR A 222 4.64 -23.63 -7.56
N THR A 223 4.33 -24.51 -8.51
CA THR A 223 5.34 -25.25 -9.26
C THR A 223 5.67 -24.49 -10.54
N PHE A 224 6.87 -24.72 -11.06
CA PHE A 224 7.28 -24.21 -12.37
C PHE A 224 8.10 -25.27 -13.08
N ASP A 225 7.43 -26.14 -13.85
CA ASP A 225 8.00 -27.37 -14.40
C ASP A 225 9.05 -27.14 -15.50
N SER A 226 9.12 -25.92 -16.05
CA SER A 226 10.10 -25.50 -17.05
C SER A 226 11.01 -24.39 -16.55
N GLY A 227 11.28 -24.37 -15.24
CA GLY A 227 12.11 -23.39 -14.56
C GLY A 227 13.62 -23.49 -14.80
N SER A 228 14.11 -24.70 -14.99
CA SER A 228 15.54 -25.05 -15.05
C SER A 228 15.88 -25.76 -16.36
N PHE A 229 17.18 -25.99 -16.58
CA PHE A 229 17.68 -26.83 -17.66
C PHE A 229 18.49 -28.00 -17.11
N MET A 230 18.32 -29.16 -17.73
CA MET A 230 19.12 -30.36 -17.48
C MET A 230 19.56 -30.98 -18.81
N PHE A 231 20.58 -31.82 -18.80
CA PHE A 231 20.92 -32.62 -19.98
C PHE A 231 19.92 -33.76 -20.17
N ASN A 232 19.65 -34.10 -21.43
CA ASN A 232 18.91 -35.32 -21.76
C ASN A 232 19.63 -36.56 -21.19
N GLU A 233 18.89 -37.65 -20.96
CA GLU A 233 19.45 -38.87 -20.33
C GLU A 233 20.65 -39.44 -21.10
N ASN A 234 20.62 -39.38 -22.44
CA ASN A 234 21.71 -39.84 -23.30
C ASN A 234 23.00 -38.99 -23.15
N CYS A 235 22.84 -37.74 -22.70
CA CYS A 235 23.90 -36.77 -22.42
C CYS A 235 24.36 -36.77 -20.96
N THR A 236 23.81 -37.66 -20.14
CA THR A 236 24.32 -37.92 -18.79
C THR A 236 25.31 -39.09 -18.82
N ASN A 237 26.30 -39.06 -17.91
CA ASN A 237 27.31 -40.12 -17.78
C ASN A 237 28.17 -40.37 -19.04
N ILE A 238 28.63 -39.29 -19.68
CA ILE A 238 29.61 -39.33 -20.78
C ILE A 238 31.02 -39.39 -20.18
N ASN A 239 31.63 -40.58 -20.22
CA ASN A 239 32.99 -40.81 -19.76
C ASN A 239 34.05 -40.73 -20.87
N THR A 240 33.64 -40.51 -22.11
CA THR A 240 34.55 -40.45 -23.26
C THR A 240 34.03 -39.48 -24.30
N THR A 241 34.93 -38.75 -24.95
CA THR A 241 34.65 -37.90 -26.12
C THR A 241 34.13 -38.70 -27.30
N PHE A 242 33.40 -38.03 -28.18
CA PHE A 242 32.81 -38.57 -29.41
C PHE A 242 31.76 -39.66 -29.14
N LYS A 243 30.92 -39.45 -28.12
CA LYS A 243 29.79 -40.35 -27.83
C LYS A 243 28.56 -39.99 -28.67
N GLY A 244 28.26 -40.83 -29.66
CA GLY A 244 27.06 -40.67 -30.49
C GLY A 244 25.75 -40.81 -29.70
N GLY A 245 24.70 -40.11 -30.14
CA GLY A 245 23.34 -40.22 -29.58
C GLY A 245 22.99 -39.22 -28.47
N CYS A 246 23.96 -38.42 -28.01
CA CYS A 246 23.74 -37.27 -27.12
C CYS A 246 23.49 -35.98 -27.93
N THR A 247 24.57 -35.36 -28.43
CA THR A 247 24.51 -34.14 -29.26
C THR A 247 24.98 -34.37 -30.67
N LEU A 248 25.67 -35.47 -30.95
CA LEU A 248 26.22 -35.76 -32.26
C LEU A 248 25.76 -37.10 -32.81
N ASN A 249 25.64 -37.17 -34.13
CA ASN A 249 25.42 -38.37 -34.90
C ASN A 249 26.53 -38.50 -35.94
N SER A 250 27.16 -39.67 -36.02
CA SER A 250 28.26 -39.92 -36.95
C SER A 250 27.73 -40.58 -38.22
N ALA A 251 28.12 -40.05 -39.38
CA ALA A 251 27.90 -40.64 -40.69
C ALA A 251 29.23 -40.96 -41.38
N ALA A 252 29.19 -41.70 -42.49
CA ALA A 252 30.37 -42.18 -43.19
C ALA A 252 31.36 -41.07 -43.62
N ALA A 253 30.87 -39.85 -43.88
CA ALA A 253 31.67 -38.74 -44.37
C ALA A 253 31.70 -37.52 -43.43
N ASN A 254 30.85 -37.47 -42.40
CA ASN A 254 30.75 -36.28 -41.53
C ASN A 254 30.08 -36.59 -40.19
N THR A 255 30.21 -35.66 -39.23
CA THR A 255 29.51 -35.69 -37.95
C THR A 255 28.48 -34.56 -37.92
N PHE A 256 27.25 -34.87 -37.54
CA PHE A 256 26.13 -33.95 -37.54
C PHE A 256 25.60 -33.70 -36.13
N LEU A 257 25.09 -32.50 -35.91
CA LEU A 257 24.42 -32.13 -34.67
C LEU A 257 23.01 -32.76 -34.62
N ILE A 258 22.67 -33.41 -33.50
CA ILE A 258 21.32 -33.87 -33.19
C ILE A 258 20.51 -32.69 -32.67
N ASN A 259 19.25 -32.55 -33.09
CA ASN A 259 18.36 -31.44 -32.70
C ASN A 259 18.99 -30.06 -32.95
N SER A 260 19.54 -29.86 -34.16
CA SER A 260 20.29 -28.65 -34.51
C SER A 260 19.48 -27.37 -34.36
N GLU A 261 18.16 -27.43 -34.51
CA GLU A 261 17.25 -26.29 -34.33
C GLU A 261 17.43 -25.63 -32.96
N SER A 262 17.33 -26.38 -31.86
CA SER A 262 17.44 -25.81 -30.50
C SER A 262 18.81 -25.16 -30.23
N SER A 263 19.89 -25.73 -30.76
CA SER A 263 21.23 -25.14 -30.63
C SER A 263 21.39 -23.87 -31.47
N LEU A 264 20.88 -23.86 -32.71
CA LEU A 264 20.94 -22.71 -33.59
C LEU A 264 20.01 -21.58 -33.10
N GLU A 265 18.83 -21.91 -32.57
CA GLU A 265 17.90 -20.95 -31.97
C GLU A 265 18.48 -20.29 -30.73
N LEU A 266 19.17 -21.05 -29.87
CA LEU A 266 19.87 -20.50 -28.71
C LEU A 266 21.05 -19.61 -29.14
N LEU A 267 21.83 -20.04 -30.14
CA LEU A 267 22.95 -19.28 -30.68
C LEU A 267 22.48 -17.96 -31.32
N ALA A 268 21.39 -17.99 -32.07
CA ALA A 268 20.74 -16.83 -32.67
C ALA A 268 19.89 -16.02 -31.67
N ASN A 269 19.73 -16.50 -30.44
CA ASN A 269 18.94 -15.88 -29.38
C ASN A 269 17.43 -15.69 -29.72
N VAL A 270 16.89 -16.59 -30.55
CA VAL A 270 15.50 -16.59 -31.03
C VAL A 270 14.62 -17.68 -30.40
N SER A 271 15.20 -18.58 -29.62
CA SER A 271 14.47 -19.64 -28.92
C SER A 271 13.35 -19.08 -28.04
N SER A 272 12.24 -19.82 -27.97
CA SER A 272 11.07 -19.49 -27.16
C SER A 272 11.21 -19.90 -25.69
N ALA A 273 12.08 -20.86 -25.39
CA ALA A 273 12.26 -21.43 -24.05
C ALA A 273 13.49 -20.87 -23.35
N ASN A 274 14.64 -20.92 -24.01
CA ASN A 274 15.92 -20.49 -23.46
C ASN A 274 16.48 -19.29 -24.23
N MET A 275 17.34 -18.54 -23.56
CA MET A 275 18.05 -17.42 -24.15
C MET A 275 19.40 -17.27 -23.49
N GLU A 276 20.33 -16.62 -24.17
CA GLU A 276 21.56 -16.21 -23.53
C GLU A 276 21.29 -15.04 -22.58
N GLN A 277 21.51 -15.26 -21.30
CA GLN A 277 21.41 -14.24 -20.27
C GLN A 277 22.78 -13.79 -19.80
N GLN A 278 22.87 -12.54 -19.36
CA GLN A 278 24.07 -11.97 -18.76
C GLN A 278 23.76 -11.44 -17.37
N VAL A 279 24.68 -11.63 -16.44
CA VAL A 279 24.60 -11.13 -15.07
C VAL A 279 25.98 -10.66 -14.63
N ALA A 280 26.04 -9.55 -13.90
CA ALA A 280 27.28 -9.05 -13.31
C ALA A 280 27.37 -9.42 -11.82
N ASP A 281 28.56 -9.79 -11.36
CA ASP A 281 28.83 -9.92 -9.93
C ASP A 281 29.02 -8.54 -9.26
N SER A 282 29.23 -8.54 -7.94
CA SER A 282 29.47 -7.32 -7.16
C SER A 282 30.74 -6.56 -7.54
N THR A 283 31.66 -7.20 -8.28
CA THR A 283 32.89 -6.57 -8.78
C THR A 283 32.69 -5.94 -10.16
N GLY A 284 31.51 -6.10 -10.76
CA GLY A 284 31.19 -5.63 -12.11
C GLY A 284 31.62 -6.60 -13.22
N LYS A 285 32.13 -7.80 -12.87
CA LYS A 285 32.48 -8.81 -13.86
C LYS A 285 31.21 -9.46 -14.40
N SER A 286 31.04 -9.40 -15.72
CA SER A 286 29.89 -10.00 -16.42
C SER A 286 30.11 -11.49 -16.66
N TYR A 287 29.05 -12.27 -16.49
CA TYR A 287 28.97 -13.69 -16.78
C TYR A 287 27.76 -13.93 -17.66
N ALA A 288 27.92 -14.79 -18.65
CA ALA A 288 26.83 -15.23 -19.51
C ALA A 288 26.46 -16.69 -19.20
N PHE A 289 25.20 -17.07 -19.33
CA PHE A 289 24.71 -18.43 -19.11
C PHE A 289 23.43 -18.68 -19.94
N ALA A 290 23.03 -19.94 -20.09
CA ALA A 290 21.79 -20.29 -20.80
C ALA A 290 20.59 -20.09 -19.84
N GLY A 291 19.94 -18.95 -19.85
CA GLY A 291 18.81 -18.67 -18.96
C GLY A 291 17.46 -18.92 -19.62
N LEU A 292 16.38 -18.79 -18.83
CA LEU A 292 15.02 -18.80 -19.38
C LEU A 292 14.71 -17.51 -20.12
N ARG A 293 13.89 -17.60 -21.17
CA ARG A 293 13.34 -16.40 -21.78
C ARG A 293 12.22 -15.82 -20.92
N GLN A 294 12.22 -14.50 -20.73
CA GLN A 294 11.10 -13.83 -20.07
C GLN A 294 9.89 -13.80 -21.00
N THR A 295 8.77 -14.35 -20.54
CA THR A 295 7.49 -14.44 -21.24
C THR A 295 6.36 -14.02 -20.30
N ASN A 296 5.13 -13.91 -20.82
CA ASN A 296 3.96 -13.66 -19.97
C ASN A 296 3.70 -14.80 -18.98
N GLN A 297 4.18 -16.02 -19.26
CA GLN A 297 3.97 -17.18 -18.39
C GLN A 297 4.82 -17.12 -17.11
N ASN A 298 6.03 -16.58 -17.18
CA ASN A 298 6.94 -16.43 -16.04
C ASN A 298 7.09 -14.97 -15.56
N ALA A 299 6.31 -14.03 -16.11
CA ALA A 299 6.29 -12.62 -15.71
C ALA A 299 6.02 -12.41 -14.22
N ASN A 300 5.09 -13.21 -13.68
CA ASN A 300 4.62 -13.13 -12.31
C ASN A 300 5.23 -14.20 -11.41
N LEU A 301 6.19 -14.98 -11.90
CA LEU A 301 6.87 -15.98 -11.10
C LEU A 301 8.13 -15.39 -10.48
N ASP A 302 8.44 -15.79 -9.25
CA ASP A 302 9.81 -15.78 -8.73
C ASP A 302 10.25 -17.23 -8.60
N TYR A 303 11.46 -17.53 -9.02
CA TYR A 303 11.93 -18.90 -9.07
C TYR A 303 13.45 -18.99 -8.89
N THR A 304 13.89 -20.12 -8.36
CA THR A 304 15.29 -20.53 -8.33
C THR A 304 15.48 -21.69 -9.29
N ALA A 305 16.44 -21.55 -10.19
CA ALA A 305 16.64 -22.45 -11.31
C ALA A 305 18.10 -22.81 -11.51
N THR A 306 18.33 -23.97 -12.15
CA THR A 306 19.66 -24.43 -12.55
C THR A 306 19.86 -24.33 -14.05
N SER A 307 21.11 -24.10 -14.46
CA SER A 307 21.50 -24.12 -15.87
C SER A 307 23.01 -24.36 -16.04
N PHE A 308 23.53 -24.15 -17.24
CA PHE A 308 24.92 -24.34 -17.60
C PHE A 308 25.53 -23.10 -18.25
N SER A 309 26.84 -22.99 -18.12
CA SER A 309 27.64 -22.01 -18.85
C SER A 309 29.00 -22.58 -19.22
N ALA A 310 29.65 -21.91 -20.17
CA ALA A 310 31.05 -22.09 -20.47
C ALA A 310 31.74 -20.73 -20.46
N SER A 311 32.97 -20.71 -19.94
CA SER A 311 33.83 -19.53 -19.90
C SER A 311 35.24 -19.93 -20.28
N SER A 312 35.76 -19.29 -21.32
CA SER A 312 37.08 -19.55 -21.88
C SER A 312 38.01 -18.39 -21.58
N GLN A 313 39.27 -18.71 -21.31
CA GLN A 313 40.37 -17.76 -21.24
C GLN A 313 41.40 -18.15 -22.28
N CYS A 314 42.05 -17.15 -22.88
CA CYS A 314 42.97 -17.37 -23.98
C CYS A 314 44.29 -16.63 -23.78
N GLN A 315 45.36 -17.23 -24.28
CA GLN A 315 46.68 -16.62 -24.40
C GLN A 315 47.18 -16.77 -25.83
N VAL A 316 47.85 -15.74 -26.33
CA VAL A 316 48.46 -15.79 -27.66
C VAL A 316 49.73 -16.63 -27.62
N VAL A 317 49.88 -17.52 -28.60
CA VAL A 317 51.01 -18.44 -28.73
C VAL A 317 51.53 -18.53 -30.17
N THR A 318 51.30 -17.48 -30.97
CA THR A 318 51.65 -17.46 -32.40
C THR A 318 53.11 -17.81 -32.65
N LYS A 319 54.07 -17.18 -31.95
CA LYS A 319 55.51 -17.46 -32.13
C LYS A 319 55.94 -18.86 -31.74
N HIS A 320 55.20 -19.49 -30.85
CA HIS A 320 55.46 -20.86 -30.44
C HIS A 320 55.01 -21.88 -31.49
N CYS A 321 54.14 -21.48 -32.43
CA CYS A 321 53.49 -22.35 -33.41
C CYS A 321 53.80 -22.02 -34.87
N ILE A 322 53.96 -20.74 -35.21
CA ILE A 322 54.09 -20.24 -36.58
C ILE A 322 55.40 -19.48 -36.69
N SER A 323 56.30 -20.00 -37.53
CA SER A 323 57.51 -19.30 -37.96
C SER A 323 57.20 -18.52 -39.24
N GLU A 324 57.83 -17.35 -39.42
CA GLU A 324 57.72 -16.55 -40.64
C GLU A 324 58.13 -17.35 -41.89
N ASP A 325 59.18 -18.18 -41.77
CA ASP A 325 59.65 -19.07 -42.83
C ASP A 325 58.66 -20.21 -43.13
N GLY A 326 57.69 -20.44 -42.23
CA GLY A 326 56.65 -21.46 -42.38
C GLY A 326 55.54 -21.09 -43.36
N ILE A 327 55.47 -19.83 -43.82
CA ILE A 327 54.44 -19.32 -44.71
C ILE A 327 54.94 -19.36 -46.16
N ILE A 328 54.74 -20.50 -46.84
CA ILE A 328 55.30 -20.76 -48.17
C ILE A 328 54.18 -20.96 -49.19
N GLY A 329 54.08 -20.06 -50.16
CA GLY A 329 53.12 -20.19 -51.26
C GLY A 329 51.65 -20.20 -50.77
N PRO A 330 50.80 -21.11 -51.29
CA PRO A 330 49.38 -21.15 -50.96
C PRO A 330 49.08 -21.81 -49.60
N GLN A 331 50.07 -21.97 -48.72
CA GLN A 331 49.91 -22.65 -47.44
C GLN A 331 50.85 -22.13 -46.35
N ALA A 332 50.43 -22.26 -45.09
CA ALA A 332 51.25 -21.99 -43.92
C ALA A 332 51.41 -23.28 -43.10
N SER A 333 52.65 -23.67 -42.87
CA SER A 333 53.00 -24.78 -41.98
C SER A 333 53.12 -24.25 -40.55
N TYR A 334 52.54 -24.98 -39.59
CA TYR A 334 52.64 -24.65 -38.17
C TYR A 334 53.08 -25.88 -37.38
N ASN A 335 53.89 -25.65 -36.35
CA ASN A 335 54.38 -26.65 -35.41
C ASN A 335 54.57 -25.99 -34.04
N CYS A 336 53.74 -26.34 -33.06
CA CYS A 336 53.82 -25.78 -31.71
C CYS A 336 54.87 -26.50 -30.85
N ASP A 337 55.76 -25.76 -30.19
CA ASP A 337 56.83 -26.33 -29.34
C ASP A 337 56.33 -27.00 -28.04
N PHE A 338 55.11 -26.68 -27.61
CA PHE A 338 54.50 -27.16 -26.36
C PHE A 338 53.64 -28.43 -26.51
N GLY A 339 53.35 -28.91 -27.73
CA GLY A 339 52.46 -30.05 -27.91
C GLY A 339 52.40 -30.58 -29.35
N PRO A 340 51.70 -31.70 -29.60
CA PRO A 340 51.60 -32.33 -30.91
C PRO A 340 50.62 -31.59 -31.84
N VAL A 341 50.86 -30.30 -32.06
CA VAL A 341 50.04 -29.41 -32.90
C VAL A 341 50.85 -29.07 -34.14
N GLN A 342 50.80 -29.96 -35.14
CA GLN A 342 51.53 -29.79 -36.39
C GLN A 342 50.62 -30.07 -37.58
N ARG A 343 50.46 -29.09 -38.48
CA ARG A 343 49.72 -29.27 -39.74
C ARG A 343 50.05 -28.15 -40.72
N VAL A 344 49.28 -28.13 -41.80
CA VAL A 344 49.28 -27.08 -42.81
C VAL A 344 47.88 -26.46 -42.85
N ILE A 345 47.81 -25.13 -42.92
CA ILE A 345 46.59 -24.37 -43.15
C ILE A 345 46.67 -23.66 -44.52
N PRO A 346 45.69 -23.85 -45.43
CA PRO A 346 45.71 -23.19 -46.74
C PRO A 346 45.65 -21.66 -46.60
N THR A 347 46.55 -20.94 -47.27
CA THR A 347 46.58 -19.47 -47.28
C THR A 347 45.71 -18.87 -48.40
N THR A 348 45.03 -19.69 -49.20
CA THR A 348 44.20 -19.29 -50.35
C THR A 348 42.69 -19.21 -50.07
N LEU A 349 42.18 -19.76 -48.97
CA LEU A 349 40.76 -19.69 -48.60
C LEU A 349 40.38 -18.27 -48.14
N VAL A 350 39.17 -17.97 -47.65
CA VAL A 350 38.89 -16.60 -47.12
C VAL A 350 39.17 -16.54 -45.62
N ASN A 351 38.48 -17.36 -44.82
CA ASN A 351 38.69 -17.50 -43.38
C ASN A 351 38.65 -18.98 -43.00
N SER A 352 39.50 -19.42 -42.06
CA SER A 352 39.54 -20.81 -41.60
C SER A 352 40.15 -20.91 -40.21
N MET A 353 39.76 -21.90 -39.43
CA MET A 353 40.41 -22.22 -38.17
C MET A 353 40.61 -23.72 -38.01
N VAL A 354 41.63 -24.11 -37.26
CA VAL A 354 41.87 -25.49 -36.85
C VAL A 354 41.94 -25.52 -35.34
N LEU A 355 41.07 -26.31 -34.72
CA LEU A 355 41.04 -26.55 -33.28
C LEU A 355 41.76 -27.87 -32.97
N THR A 356 42.67 -27.85 -32.01
CA THR A 356 43.34 -29.05 -31.50
C THR A 356 43.15 -29.13 -30.00
N TYR A 357 42.42 -30.14 -29.54
CA TYR A 357 42.09 -30.35 -28.13
C TYR A 357 43.15 -31.22 -27.45
N PHE A 358 43.34 -31.03 -26.13
CA PHE A 358 44.33 -31.76 -25.33
C PHE A 358 43.69 -32.53 -24.19
N THR A 359 44.37 -33.59 -23.73
CA THR A 359 43.86 -34.44 -22.64
C THR A 359 44.02 -33.81 -21.26
N ASP A 360 44.96 -32.88 -21.09
CA ASP A 360 45.27 -32.23 -19.82
C ASP A 360 45.99 -30.89 -20.04
N SER A 361 46.29 -30.20 -18.93
CA SER A 361 46.98 -28.91 -18.93
C SER A 361 48.45 -28.96 -19.36
N SER A 362 49.04 -30.14 -19.52
CA SER A 362 50.44 -30.28 -19.98
C SER A 362 50.55 -30.21 -21.50
N MET A 363 49.44 -30.36 -22.23
CA MET A 363 49.36 -30.28 -23.70
C MET A 363 50.24 -31.28 -24.46
N LYS A 364 50.86 -32.25 -23.76
CA LYS A 364 51.76 -33.25 -24.34
C LYS A 364 51.03 -34.27 -25.22
N LYS A 365 49.73 -34.44 -25.02
CA LYS A 365 48.88 -35.39 -25.76
C LYS A 365 47.64 -34.65 -26.28
N SER A 366 47.45 -34.71 -27.60
CA SER A 366 46.19 -34.30 -28.20
C SER A 366 45.10 -35.32 -27.86
N SER A 367 43.87 -34.83 -27.66
CA SER A 367 42.74 -35.72 -27.46
C SER A 367 42.39 -36.41 -28.77
N SER A 368 42.37 -37.74 -28.75
CA SER A 368 41.79 -38.56 -29.81
C SER A 368 40.32 -38.88 -29.48
N PHE A 369 39.63 -39.62 -30.35
CA PHE A 369 38.32 -40.17 -30.02
C PHE A 369 38.40 -41.03 -28.74
N LEU A 370 37.31 -41.07 -27.98
CA LEU A 370 37.12 -41.98 -26.84
C LEU A 370 37.99 -41.69 -25.59
N VAL A 371 38.33 -40.42 -25.32
CA VAL A 371 39.08 -40.02 -24.11
C VAL A 371 38.19 -39.18 -23.20
N SER A 372 38.31 -39.25 -21.87
CA SER A 372 37.60 -38.31 -20.99
C SER A 372 38.39 -37.01 -20.86
N LEU A 373 37.76 -35.86 -21.09
CA LEU A 373 38.37 -34.57 -20.80
C LEU A 373 38.05 -34.09 -19.38
N PRO A 374 39.03 -33.44 -18.70
CA PRO A 374 38.80 -32.80 -17.41
C PRO A 374 38.09 -31.45 -17.58
N ASN A 375 37.67 -30.86 -16.46
CA ASN A 375 37.20 -29.48 -16.38
C ASN A 375 38.19 -28.66 -15.54
N PRO A 376 38.84 -27.61 -16.07
CA PRO A 376 38.73 -27.10 -17.45
C PRO A 376 39.31 -28.05 -18.51
N TYR A 377 38.83 -27.89 -19.75
CA TYR A 377 39.44 -28.50 -20.93
C TYR A 377 40.30 -27.49 -21.68
N TYR A 378 41.27 -27.99 -22.44
CA TYR A 378 42.30 -27.17 -23.10
C TYR A 378 42.32 -27.44 -24.59
N PHE A 379 42.51 -26.39 -25.40
CA PHE A 379 42.67 -26.52 -26.84
C PHE A 379 43.49 -25.37 -27.43
N THR A 380 44.11 -25.61 -28.57
CA THR A 380 44.74 -24.57 -29.40
C THR A 380 43.85 -24.26 -30.59
N ALA A 381 43.71 -22.98 -30.93
CA ALA A 381 43.12 -22.54 -32.18
C ALA A 381 44.22 -21.92 -33.07
N ILE A 382 44.38 -22.47 -34.27
CA ILE A 382 45.17 -21.84 -35.35
C ILE A 382 44.17 -21.17 -36.27
N VAL A 383 44.21 -19.84 -36.32
CA VAL A 383 43.21 -19.04 -37.03
C VAL A 383 43.85 -18.32 -38.19
N ARG A 384 43.11 -18.30 -39.29
CA ARG A 384 43.43 -17.57 -40.51
C ARG A 384 42.26 -16.69 -40.89
N VAL A 385 42.53 -15.40 -41.08
CA VAL A 385 41.57 -14.44 -41.64
C VAL A 385 42.16 -13.70 -42.84
N ASN A 386 41.30 -13.04 -43.59
CA ASN A 386 41.69 -12.19 -44.72
C ASN A 386 42.71 -11.12 -44.27
N GLN A 387 43.84 -11.00 -44.98
CA GLN A 387 44.91 -10.04 -44.64
C GLN A 387 44.46 -8.59 -44.56
N ASN A 388 43.45 -8.19 -45.34
CA ASN A 388 42.99 -6.82 -45.37
C ASN A 388 42.36 -6.45 -44.02
N LEU A 389 41.85 -7.45 -43.27
CA LEU A 389 41.29 -7.24 -41.94
C LEU A 389 42.38 -6.94 -40.91
N GLY A 390 43.54 -7.59 -41.00
CA GLY A 390 44.67 -7.34 -40.11
C GLY A 390 45.44 -6.05 -40.41
N ARG A 391 45.22 -5.42 -41.58
CA ARG A 391 45.95 -4.24 -42.05
C ARG A 391 45.13 -2.95 -41.97
N ASN A 392 44.28 -2.81 -40.95
CA ASN A 392 43.57 -1.56 -40.72
C ASN A 392 44.59 -0.43 -40.44
N PRO A 393 44.72 0.61 -41.30
CA PRO A 393 45.75 1.63 -41.15
C PRO A 393 45.56 2.52 -39.91
N ASN A 394 44.40 2.42 -39.24
CA ASN A 394 44.10 3.15 -38.02
C ASN A 394 44.39 2.35 -36.74
N ARG A 395 44.96 1.15 -36.85
CA ARG A 395 45.18 0.21 -35.74
C ARG A 395 46.58 -0.38 -35.77
N GLY A 396 47.09 -0.79 -34.61
CA GLY A 396 48.46 -1.31 -34.46
C GLY A 396 48.63 -2.82 -34.66
N LEU A 397 47.56 -3.57 -34.95
CA LEU A 397 47.57 -5.03 -34.88
C LEU A 397 48.58 -5.71 -35.82
N ILE A 398 48.83 -5.13 -37.01
CA ILE A 398 49.79 -5.71 -37.98
C ILE A 398 51.24 -5.66 -37.47
N ASP A 399 51.55 -4.72 -36.57
CA ASP A 399 52.87 -4.54 -35.97
C ASP A 399 53.03 -5.38 -34.70
N ASP A 400 51.95 -6.03 -34.24
CA ASP A 400 52.00 -6.95 -33.10
C ASP A 400 52.80 -8.19 -33.49
N PRO A 401 53.86 -8.54 -32.74
CA PRO A 401 54.77 -9.60 -33.14
C PRO A 401 54.15 -10.99 -32.99
N ASP A 402 52.99 -11.12 -32.36
CA ASP A 402 52.21 -12.35 -32.32
C ASP A 402 51.13 -12.43 -33.42
N ILE A 403 51.24 -11.57 -34.45
CA ILE A 403 50.51 -11.66 -35.70
C ILE A 403 51.48 -12.04 -36.82
N ALA A 404 51.23 -13.18 -37.46
CA ALA A 404 51.97 -13.61 -38.64
C ALA A 404 51.19 -13.23 -39.90
N SER A 405 51.87 -12.78 -40.95
CA SER A 405 51.22 -12.48 -42.23
C SER A 405 52.01 -13.05 -43.41
N GLY A 406 51.28 -13.57 -44.40
CA GLY A 406 51.86 -14.16 -45.60
C GLY A 406 51.80 -13.24 -46.82
N LEU A 407 52.69 -13.47 -47.79
CA LEU A 407 52.68 -12.78 -49.09
C LEU A 407 51.36 -12.97 -49.88
N HIS A 408 50.65 -14.08 -49.63
CA HIS A 408 49.51 -14.56 -50.43
C HIS A 408 48.13 -14.31 -49.82
N GLY A 409 47.94 -13.35 -48.91
CA GLY A 409 46.56 -12.95 -48.58
C GLY A 409 46.08 -13.14 -47.15
N SER A 410 46.90 -13.62 -46.21
CA SER A 410 46.40 -14.07 -44.90
C SER A 410 47.09 -13.45 -43.68
N THR A 411 46.26 -13.11 -42.68
CA THR A 411 46.66 -12.85 -41.29
C THR A 411 46.44 -14.14 -40.49
N LEU A 412 47.48 -14.57 -39.77
CA LEU A 412 47.57 -15.84 -39.06
C LEU A 412 47.95 -15.58 -37.59
N PHE A 413 47.29 -16.28 -36.68
CA PHE A 413 47.62 -16.25 -35.26
C PHE A 413 47.26 -17.57 -34.60
N ALA A 414 48.00 -17.91 -33.54
CA ALA A 414 47.76 -19.10 -32.75
C ALA A 414 47.42 -18.70 -31.31
N MET A 415 46.49 -19.44 -30.74
CA MET A 415 45.88 -19.12 -29.45
C MET A 415 45.70 -20.39 -28.63
N LEU A 416 45.97 -20.30 -27.33
CA LEU A 416 45.84 -21.40 -26.39
C LEU A 416 44.73 -21.09 -25.38
N PHE A 417 43.78 -22.01 -25.26
CA PHE A 417 42.56 -21.84 -24.47
C PHE A 417 42.52 -22.76 -23.26
N SER A 418 41.92 -22.23 -22.19
CA SER A 418 41.43 -22.96 -21.02
C SER A 418 39.96 -22.64 -20.84
N THR A 419 39.09 -23.63 -21.06
CA THR A 419 37.64 -23.46 -20.98
C THR A 419 37.07 -24.23 -19.80
N LYS A 420 36.42 -23.48 -18.91
CA LYS A 420 35.67 -24.00 -17.77
C LYS A 420 34.20 -24.16 -18.14
N VAL A 421 33.64 -25.32 -17.82
CA VAL A 421 32.19 -25.55 -17.87
C VAL A 421 31.65 -25.42 -16.45
N LEU A 422 30.55 -24.71 -16.29
CA LEU A 422 30.01 -24.32 -14.99
C LEU A 422 28.55 -24.76 -14.87
N ASP A 423 28.21 -25.35 -13.71
CA ASP A 423 26.85 -25.53 -13.26
C ASP A 423 26.41 -24.22 -12.59
N TRP A 424 25.29 -23.69 -13.04
CA TRP A 424 24.72 -22.43 -12.61
C TRP A 424 23.48 -22.66 -11.77
N ARG A 425 23.35 -21.88 -10.70
CA ARG A 425 22.14 -21.76 -9.90
C ARG A 425 21.81 -20.29 -9.77
N TYR A 426 20.61 -19.88 -10.16
CA TYR A 426 20.22 -18.46 -10.16
C TYR A 426 18.79 -18.28 -9.66
N THR A 427 18.53 -17.12 -9.05
CA THR A 427 17.21 -16.73 -8.56
C THR A 427 16.73 -15.51 -9.31
N SER A 428 15.59 -15.64 -9.99
CA SER A 428 14.91 -14.54 -10.65
C SER A 428 13.78 -14.02 -9.77
N ILE A 429 13.78 -12.70 -9.53
CA ILE A 429 12.71 -12.02 -8.78
C ILE A 429 12.26 -10.82 -9.60
N ASN A 430 10.98 -10.78 -9.96
CA ASN A 430 10.42 -9.74 -10.83
C ASN A 430 10.97 -9.70 -12.27
N GLY A 431 11.47 -10.83 -12.77
CA GLY A 431 12.04 -10.96 -14.11
C GLY A 431 13.57 -11.01 -14.16
N PRO A 432 14.33 -10.06 -13.56
CA PRO A 432 15.78 -10.13 -13.59
C PRO A 432 16.33 -11.08 -12.53
N VAL A 433 17.52 -11.61 -12.81
CA VAL A 433 18.33 -12.36 -11.85
C VAL A 433 18.77 -11.43 -10.71
N LYS A 434 18.48 -11.83 -9.46
CA LYS A 434 18.86 -11.08 -8.25
C LYS A 434 20.04 -11.69 -7.51
N SER A 435 20.16 -13.01 -7.56
CA SER A 435 21.26 -13.75 -6.95
C SER A 435 21.61 -14.95 -7.81
N PHE A 436 22.88 -15.34 -7.78
CA PHE A 436 23.37 -16.49 -8.50
C PHE A 436 24.61 -17.07 -7.81
N SER A 437 24.86 -18.35 -8.07
CA SER A 437 26.07 -19.06 -7.71
C SER A 437 26.45 -20.02 -8.82
N TYR A 438 27.72 -20.41 -8.89
CA TYR A 438 28.21 -21.35 -9.88
C TYR A 438 29.30 -22.25 -9.31
N SER A 439 29.42 -23.46 -9.86
CA SER A 439 30.48 -24.41 -9.54
C SER A 439 31.01 -25.08 -10.81
N PRO A 440 32.27 -25.54 -10.84
CA PRO A 440 32.77 -26.34 -11.97
C PRO A 440 31.91 -27.60 -12.18
N SER A 441 31.45 -27.80 -13.42
CA SER A 441 30.73 -29.01 -13.81
C SER A 441 31.63 -30.25 -13.80
N ASN A 442 31.02 -31.43 -13.80
CA ASN A 442 31.74 -32.70 -13.91
C ASN A 442 32.27 -32.97 -15.34
N ALA A 443 33.12 -33.99 -15.47
CA ALA A 443 33.71 -34.40 -16.75
C ALA A 443 32.65 -34.81 -17.80
N SER A 444 31.51 -35.37 -17.38
CA SER A 444 30.42 -35.73 -18.31
C SER A 444 29.87 -34.50 -19.02
N THR A 445 29.48 -33.48 -18.25
CA THR A 445 28.99 -32.20 -18.79
C THR A 445 30.06 -31.53 -19.66
N THR A 446 31.34 -31.60 -19.25
CA THR A 446 32.44 -31.05 -20.04
C THR A 446 32.63 -31.77 -21.38
N ASN A 447 32.59 -33.10 -21.40
CA ASN A 447 32.65 -33.89 -22.63
C ASN A 447 31.46 -33.52 -23.54
N THR A 448 30.23 -33.41 -23.02
CA THR A 448 29.06 -33.00 -23.80
C THR A 448 29.25 -31.62 -24.45
N VAL A 449 29.68 -30.61 -23.69
CA VAL A 449 29.90 -29.24 -24.21
C VAL A 449 30.98 -29.22 -25.27
N MET A 450 32.13 -29.82 -24.97
CA MET A 450 33.27 -29.85 -25.88
C MET A 450 32.94 -30.62 -27.16
N ASP A 451 32.40 -31.84 -27.05
CA ASP A 451 32.10 -32.72 -28.18
C ASP A 451 31.19 -32.05 -29.21
N THR A 452 30.20 -31.31 -28.70
CA THR A 452 29.21 -30.66 -29.54
C THR A 452 29.86 -29.66 -30.49
N GLN A 453 30.72 -28.76 -29.99
CA GLN A 453 31.43 -27.83 -30.86
C GLN A 453 32.59 -28.51 -31.60
N GLY A 454 33.37 -29.33 -30.91
CA GLY A 454 34.65 -29.86 -31.39
C GLY A 454 34.53 -30.89 -32.52
N TYR A 455 33.40 -31.59 -32.62
CA TYR A 455 33.17 -32.59 -33.67
C TYR A 455 32.12 -32.21 -34.70
N THR A 456 31.13 -31.37 -34.36
CA THR A 456 30.10 -30.96 -35.33
C THR A 456 30.45 -29.69 -36.08
N HIS A 457 31.39 -28.88 -35.55
CA HIS A 457 31.78 -27.59 -36.13
C HIS A 457 30.61 -26.61 -36.31
N VAL A 458 29.49 -26.81 -35.59
CA VAL A 458 28.24 -26.03 -35.78
C VAL A 458 28.47 -24.53 -35.58
N GLY A 459 29.36 -24.16 -34.67
CA GLY A 459 29.67 -22.78 -34.35
C GLY A 459 30.77 -22.14 -35.20
N ASP A 460 31.48 -22.92 -36.03
CA ASP A 460 32.68 -22.44 -36.72
C ASP A 460 32.41 -21.21 -37.61
N PRO A 461 31.33 -21.16 -38.41
CA PRO A 461 31.02 -19.98 -39.22
C PRO A 461 30.79 -18.73 -38.37
N TYR A 462 30.12 -18.86 -37.21
CA TYR A 462 29.84 -17.74 -36.31
C TYR A 462 31.13 -17.23 -35.66
N VAL A 463 31.96 -18.14 -35.14
CA VAL A 463 33.25 -17.79 -34.52
C VAL A 463 34.16 -17.11 -35.53
N LEU A 464 34.32 -17.66 -36.74
CA LEU A 464 35.18 -17.09 -37.78
C LEU A 464 34.71 -15.72 -38.28
N GLN A 465 33.39 -15.54 -38.42
CA GLN A 465 32.82 -14.27 -38.84
C GLN A 465 33.05 -13.18 -37.78
N GLN A 466 32.81 -13.49 -36.51
CA GLN A 466 33.02 -12.54 -35.42
C GLN A 466 34.52 -12.22 -35.24
N THR A 467 35.37 -13.25 -35.29
CA THR A 467 36.83 -13.10 -35.21
C THR A 467 37.37 -12.18 -36.32
N SER A 468 36.80 -12.25 -37.52
CA SER A 468 37.18 -11.37 -38.64
C SER A 468 36.92 -9.88 -38.30
N LEU A 469 35.82 -9.60 -37.59
CA LEU A 469 35.51 -8.25 -37.13
C LEU A 469 36.39 -7.85 -35.94
N ASP A 470 36.67 -8.77 -35.02
CA ASP A 470 37.52 -8.52 -33.86
C ASP A 470 38.94 -8.16 -34.30
N VAL A 471 39.53 -8.90 -35.25
CA VAL A 471 40.83 -8.59 -35.86
C VAL A 471 40.85 -7.18 -36.47
N TRP A 472 39.78 -6.76 -37.15
CA TRP A 472 39.71 -5.42 -37.74
C TRP A 472 39.64 -4.29 -36.69
N GLN A 473 39.13 -4.59 -35.50
CA GLN A 473 38.84 -3.61 -34.46
C GLN A 473 39.89 -3.53 -33.35
N SER A 474 40.72 -4.56 -33.21
CA SER A 474 41.70 -4.67 -32.13
C SER A 474 43.05 -4.04 -32.46
N ASP A 475 43.79 -3.67 -31.42
CA ASP A 475 45.15 -3.11 -31.52
C ASP A 475 46.25 -4.12 -31.22
N THR A 476 45.93 -5.22 -30.52
CA THR A 476 46.91 -6.24 -30.11
C THR A 476 46.36 -7.65 -30.32
N ALA A 477 47.26 -8.62 -30.48
CA ALA A 477 46.89 -10.03 -30.63
C ALA A 477 46.18 -10.58 -29.40
N GLN A 478 46.52 -10.10 -28.20
CA GLN A 478 45.87 -10.52 -26.96
C GLN A 478 44.42 -10.01 -26.88
N GLU A 479 44.14 -8.80 -27.38
CA GLU A 479 42.76 -8.29 -27.45
C GLU A 479 41.90 -9.15 -28.39
N VAL A 480 42.47 -9.58 -29.53
CA VAL A 480 41.81 -10.54 -30.44
C VAL A 480 41.54 -11.87 -29.72
N ALA A 481 42.52 -12.36 -28.96
CA ALA A 481 42.39 -13.60 -28.20
C ALA A 481 41.30 -13.55 -27.12
N ASP A 482 41.20 -12.43 -26.40
CA ASP A 482 40.19 -12.23 -25.37
C ASP A 482 38.77 -12.18 -25.99
N ARG A 483 38.58 -11.47 -27.11
CA ARG A 483 37.31 -11.41 -27.85
C ARG A 483 36.94 -12.75 -28.50
N PHE A 484 37.93 -13.47 -29.02
CA PHE A 484 37.73 -14.84 -29.51
C PHE A 484 37.26 -15.75 -28.38
N ALA A 485 37.87 -15.66 -27.20
CA ALA A 485 37.49 -16.46 -26.03
C ALA A 485 36.04 -16.20 -25.61
N GLU A 486 35.59 -14.95 -25.63
CA GLU A 486 34.19 -14.58 -25.38
C GLU A 486 33.25 -15.19 -26.43
N THR A 487 33.57 -15.02 -27.72
CA THR A 487 32.79 -15.55 -28.84
C THR A 487 32.71 -17.08 -28.80
N TYR A 488 33.81 -17.76 -28.52
CA TYR A 488 33.87 -19.21 -28.37
C TYR A 488 33.03 -19.67 -27.17
N SER A 489 33.13 -18.97 -26.03
CA SER A 489 32.34 -19.27 -24.83
C SER A 489 30.83 -19.19 -25.10
N ARG A 490 30.40 -18.16 -25.83
CA ARG A 490 29.01 -18.01 -26.31
C ARG A 490 28.59 -19.14 -27.23
N THR A 491 29.48 -19.50 -28.14
CA THR A 491 29.25 -20.53 -29.15
C THR A 491 29.05 -21.90 -28.50
N VAL A 492 29.98 -22.35 -27.65
CA VAL A 492 29.89 -23.69 -27.03
C VAL A 492 28.72 -23.80 -26.06
N ARG A 493 28.40 -22.73 -25.33
CA ARG A 493 27.20 -22.66 -24.46
C ARG A 493 25.90 -22.78 -25.26
N SER A 494 25.86 -22.22 -26.46
CA SER A 494 24.67 -22.27 -27.30
C SER A 494 24.57 -23.58 -28.10
N ALA A 495 25.73 -24.13 -28.49
CA ALA A 495 25.82 -25.36 -29.25
C ALA A 495 25.18 -26.55 -28.52
N ILE A 496 25.18 -26.55 -27.19
CA ILE A 496 24.50 -27.59 -26.39
C ILE A 496 22.98 -27.45 -26.32
N GLY A 497 22.35 -26.48 -26.99
CA GLY A 497 20.89 -26.29 -26.94
C GLY A 497 20.09 -27.57 -27.24
N GLY A 498 20.50 -28.36 -28.24
CA GLY A 498 19.89 -29.66 -28.57
C GLY A 498 20.10 -30.78 -27.54
N ALA A 499 21.01 -30.58 -26.57
CA ALA A 499 21.26 -31.48 -25.44
C ALA A 499 20.38 -31.16 -24.22
N LEU A 500 19.83 -29.94 -24.15
CA LEU A 500 19.12 -29.43 -22.99
C LEU A 500 17.65 -29.80 -23.04
N LEU A 501 17.13 -30.24 -21.90
CA LEU A 501 15.72 -30.42 -21.62
C LEU A 501 15.27 -29.42 -20.55
N SER A 502 14.02 -28.98 -20.65
CA SER A 502 13.38 -28.25 -19.56
C SER A 502 13.23 -29.13 -18.33
N ALA A 503 13.52 -28.56 -17.16
CA ALA A 503 13.38 -29.20 -15.87
C ALA A 503 12.65 -28.27 -14.89
N PRO A 504 12.07 -28.80 -13.80
CA PRO A 504 11.43 -27.97 -12.80
C PRO A 504 12.38 -26.97 -12.14
N ALA A 505 11.86 -25.81 -11.75
CA ALA A 505 12.53 -24.93 -10.79
C ALA A 505 12.74 -25.66 -9.46
N GLU A 506 13.84 -25.38 -8.77
CA GLU A 506 14.06 -25.90 -7.41
C GLU A 506 12.99 -25.39 -6.45
N GLU A 507 12.66 -24.09 -6.58
CA GLU A 507 11.63 -23.41 -5.81
C GLU A 507 10.94 -22.40 -6.73
N ALA A 508 9.63 -22.24 -6.58
CA ALA A 508 8.87 -21.22 -7.28
C ALA A 508 7.75 -20.65 -6.41
N GLN A 509 7.45 -19.38 -6.62
CA GLN A 509 6.27 -18.70 -6.07
C GLN A 509 5.64 -17.82 -7.14
N SER A 510 4.31 -17.72 -7.11
CA SER A 510 3.55 -16.80 -7.95
C SER A 510 3.30 -15.50 -7.19
N ARG A 511 3.38 -14.39 -7.92
CA ARG A 511 3.04 -13.05 -7.46
C ARG A 511 1.72 -12.61 -8.06
N SER A 512 0.81 -12.17 -7.20
CA SER A 512 -0.41 -11.49 -7.62
C SER A 512 -0.45 -10.11 -7.01
N SER A 513 -0.64 -9.08 -7.83
CA SER A 513 -0.88 -7.73 -7.34
C SER A 513 -2.38 -7.48 -7.21
N LYS A 514 -2.80 -6.99 -6.05
CA LYS A 514 -4.18 -6.63 -5.78
C LYS A 514 -4.27 -5.22 -5.23
N LEU A 515 -5.23 -4.44 -5.72
CA LEU A 515 -5.51 -3.12 -5.17
C LEU A 515 -6.34 -3.27 -3.89
N VAL A 516 -5.82 -2.77 -2.78
CA VAL A 516 -6.46 -2.86 -1.46
C VAL A 516 -6.47 -1.49 -0.79
N ALA A 517 -7.44 -1.27 0.11
CA ALA A 517 -7.46 -0.10 0.98
C ALA A 517 -6.38 -0.23 2.06
N LYS A 518 -5.50 0.76 2.16
CA LYS A 518 -4.53 0.95 3.24
C LYS A 518 -5.18 1.80 4.34
N ILE A 519 -5.52 1.18 5.47
CA ILE A 519 -6.17 1.86 6.61
C ILE A 519 -5.21 1.90 7.80
N PRO A 520 -4.74 3.09 8.22
CA PRO A 520 -3.92 3.20 9.41
C PRO A 520 -4.71 2.89 10.69
N LYS A 521 -4.13 2.10 11.59
CA LYS A 521 -4.78 1.67 12.83
C LYS A 521 -5.11 2.84 13.77
N GLY A 522 -4.22 3.81 13.87
CA GLY A 522 -4.36 4.96 14.79
C GLY A 522 -5.66 5.75 14.57
N PRO A 523 -5.87 6.37 13.39
CA PRO A 523 -7.09 7.12 13.07
C PRO A 523 -8.38 6.30 13.25
N LEU A 524 -8.38 5.03 12.84
CA LEU A 524 -9.53 4.13 13.00
C LEU A 524 -9.87 3.92 14.49
N VAL A 525 -8.87 3.60 15.31
CA VAL A 525 -9.07 3.39 16.75
C VAL A 525 -9.50 4.70 17.43
N CYS A 526 -8.91 5.83 17.07
CA CYS A 526 -9.29 7.14 17.62
C CYS A 526 -10.76 7.47 17.31
N LEU A 527 -11.24 7.22 16.09
CA LEU A 527 -12.64 7.42 15.70
C LEU A 527 -13.58 6.53 16.53
N LEU A 528 -13.25 5.25 16.68
CA LEU A 528 -14.06 4.30 17.46
C LEU A 528 -14.11 4.68 18.95
N VAL A 529 -12.99 5.10 19.53
CA VAL A 529 -12.92 5.58 20.92
C VAL A 529 -13.74 6.86 21.09
N ALA A 530 -13.68 7.80 20.14
CA ALA A 530 -14.47 9.03 20.15
C ALA A 530 -15.98 8.74 20.17
N ASN A 531 -16.44 7.85 19.28
CA ASN A 531 -17.82 7.39 19.23
C ASN A 531 -18.24 6.71 20.54
N LEU A 532 -17.40 5.84 21.08
CA LEU A 532 -17.66 5.12 22.32
C LEU A 532 -17.79 6.08 23.51
N LEU A 533 -16.94 7.10 23.59
CA LEU A 533 -17.05 8.13 24.65
C LEU A 533 -18.38 8.90 24.57
N LEU A 534 -18.88 9.19 23.36
CA LEU A 534 -20.18 9.83 23.20
C LEU A 534 -21.34 8.90 23.60
N VAL A 535 -21.24 7.61 23.27
CA VAL A 535 -22.20 6.58 23.73
C VAL A 535 -22.21 6.48 25.25
N ILE A 536 -21.04 6.43 25.89
CA ILE A 536 -20.92 6.41 27.36
C ILE A 536 -21.56 7.66 27.97
N LEU A 537 -21.35 8.84 27.38
CA LEU A 537 -22.02 10.07 27.81
C LEU A 537 -23.54 9.98 27.67
N GLY A 538 -24.05 9.47 26.54
CA GLY A 538 -25.48 9.26 26.31
C GLY A 538 -26.11 8.31 27.33
N LEU A 539 -25.46 7.18 27.63
CA LEU A 539 -25.90 6.23 28.64
C LEU A 539 -25.86 6.82 30.04
N PHE A 540 -24.80 7.55 30.39
CA PHE A 540 -24.69 8.26 31.66
C PHE A 540 -25.84 9.26 31.85
N LEU A 541 -26.10 10.08 30.82
CA LEU A 541 -27.21 11.04 30.84
C LEU A 541 -28.57 10.36 30.90
N THR A 542 -28.73 9.21 30.26
CA THR A 542 -29.95 8.39 30.33
C THR A 542 -30.20 7.90 31.75
N VAL A 543 -29.19 7.34 32.42
CA VAL A 543 -29.30 6.92 33.82
C VAL A 543 -29.65 8.10 34.72
N ARG A 544 -28.98 9.25 34.54
CA ARG A 544 -29.29 10.48 35.29
C ARG A 544 -30.71 10.99 35.04
N ALA A 545 -31.20 10.90 33.80
CA ALA A 545 -32.56 11.27 33.44
C ALA A 545 -33.59 10.35 34.10
N PHE A 546 -33.38 9.04 34.08
CA PHE A 546 -34.26 8.08 34.77
C PHE A 546 -34.28 8.30 36.28
N LEU A 547 -33.11 8.47 36.91
CA LEU A 547 -33.03 8.76 38.35
C LEU A 547 -33.71 10.09 38.70
N ALA A 548 -33.69 11.07 37.80
CA ALA A 548 -34.35 12.35 37.98
C ALA A 548 -35.84 12.32 37.64
N SER A 549 -36.32 11.33 36.91
CA SER A 549 -37.68 11.30 36.39
C SER A 549 -38.72 11.11 37.50
N SER A 550 -39.67 12.05 37.56
CA SER A 550 -40.91 11.95 38.32
C SER A 550 -42.02 12.64 37.50
N SER A 551 -43.28 12.48 37.88
CA SER A 551 -44.40 13.17 37.21
C SER A 551 -44.19 14.68 37.16
N ASP A 552 -43.70 15.25 38.26
CA ASP A 552 -43.56 16.70 38.43
C ASP A 552 -42.35 17.23 37.66
N VAL A 553 -41.27 16.43 37.60
CA VAL A 553 -40.09 16.75 36.80
C VAL A 553 -40.41 16.75 35.31
N GLY A 554 -41.27 15.86 34.84
CA GLY A 554 -41.75 15.85 33.46
C GLY A 554 -42.52 17.12 33.09
N ASP A 555 -43.38 17.61 33.99
CA ASP A 555 -44.12 18.87 33.79
C ASP A 555 -43.20 20.09 33.76
N VAL A 556 -42.26 20.19 34.69
CA VAL A 556 -41.26 21.27 34.66
C VAL A 556 -40.38 21.18 33.43
N GLN A 557 -39.95 19.98 33.03
CA GLN A 557 -39.15 19.77 31.82
C GLN A 557 -39.88 20.22 30.56
N ALA A 558 -41.17 19.88 30.44
CA ALA A 558 -42.03 20.33 29.34
C ALA A 558 -42.18 21.86 29.33
N ARG A 559 -42.13 22.49 30.51
CA ARG A 559 -42.18 23.95 30.67
C ARG A 559 -40.84 24.66 30.44
N LEU A 560 -39.72 23.94 30.32
CA LEU A 560 -38.40 24.47 29.95
C LEU A 560 -38.29 24.69 28.43
N GLY A 561 -39.23 25.44 27.86
CA GLY A 561 -39.29 25.74 26.44
C GLY A 561 -39.81 27.14 26.16
N ILE A 562 -39.53 27.66 24.96
CA ILE A 562 -40.03 28.96 24.52
C ILE A 562 -41.56 28.96 24.49
N ASN A 563 -42.17 27.86 24.04
CA ASN A 563 -43.64 27.72 23.99
C ASN A 563 -44.27 27.92 25.37
N ALA A 564 -43.74 27.27 26.40
CA ALA A 564 -44.25 27.41 27.76
C ALA A 564 -44.03 28.82 28.34
N LEU A 565 -42.91 29.48 27.99
CA LEU A 565 -42.68 30.88 28.37
C LEU A 565 -43.71 31.82 27.71
N VAL A 566 -44.01 31.60 26.43
CA VAL A 566 -45.02 32.36 25.67
C VAL A 566 -46.40 32.18 26.29
N VAL A 567 -46.80 30.94 26.59
CA VAL A 567 -48.06 30.65 27.30
C VAL A 567 -48.08 31.37 28.65
N SER A 568 -47.03 31.25 29.46
CA SER A 568 -47.00 31.90 30.79
C SER A 568 -47.13 33.42 30.73
N HIS A 569 -46.71 34.04 29.62
CA HIS A 569 -46.75 35.49 29.46
C HIS A 569 -48.08 36.00 28.88
N PHE A 570 -48.70 35.26 27.94
CA PHE A 570 -49.90 35.72 27.24
C PHE A 570 -51.19 34.98 27.63
N GLU A 571 -51.10 33.79 28.23
CA GLU A 571 -52.21 32.88 28.56
C GLU A 571 -52.11 32.36 30.01
N ALA A 572 -51.93 33.29 30.98
CA ALA A 572 -51.65 32.98 32.39
C ALA A 572 -52.62 31.95 33.01
N ASP A 573 -53.92 32.06 32.73
CA ASP A 573 -54.98 31.21 33.29
C ASP A 573 -54.79 29.71 32.96
N LYS A 574 -54.23 29.38 31.78
CA LYS A 574 -53.91 28.01 31.37
C LYS A 574 -52.48 27.60 31.64
N GLY A 575 -51.58 28.59 31.76
CA GLY A 575 -50.20 28.41 32.15
C GLY A 575 -50.02 27.77 33.53
N GLU A 576 -51.02 27.75 34.40
CA GLU A 576 -50.92 27.17 35.76
C GLU A 576 -51.54 25.77 35.88
N THR A 577 -52.27 25.30 34.85
CA THR A 577 -52.98 24.01 34.89
C THR A 577 -52.08 22.82 34.53
N ALA A 578 -52.30 21.67 35.19
CA ALA A 578 -51.62 20.41 34.88
C ALA A 578 -52.22 19.79 33.61
N LEU A 579 -51.39 19.57 32.58
CA LEU A 579 -51.84 19.14 31.24
C LEU A 579 -51.01 17.95 30.74
N GLU A 580 -51.52 17.20 29.76
CA GLU A 580 -50.83 16.01 29.21
C GLU A 580 -49.80 16.37 28.12
N LYS A 581 -49.98 17.50 27.42
CA LYS A 581 -49.07 17.99 26.37
C LYS A 581 -48.94 19.52 26.41
N ILE A 582 -47.77 20.05 26.05
CA ILE A 582 -47.49 21.50 25.96
C ILE A 582 -48.47 22.21 25.02
N ASP A 583 -48.84 21.61 23.89
CA ASP A 583 -49.75 22.24 22.93
C ASP A 583 -51.17 22.45 23.50
N GLN A 584 -51.57 21.70 24.53
CA GLN A 584 -52.85 21.88 25.20
C GLN A 584 -52.89 23.14 26.08
N MET A 585 -51.73 23.74 26.34
CA MET A 585 -51.61 25.01 27.07
C MET A 585 -52.15 26.19 26.24
N PHE A 586 -52.19 26.07 24.91
CA PHE A 586 -52.72 27.11 24.04
C PHE A 586 -54.25 27.01 23.91
N HIS A 587 -54.93 28.14 24.06
CA HIS A 587 -56.38 28.24 23.88
C HIS A 587 -56.83 27.81 22.47
N GLU A 588 -56.03 28.09 21.44
CA GLU A 588 -56.27 27.73 20.04
C GLU A 588 -56.47 26.22 19.87
N ARG A 589 -55.65 25.40 20.53
CA ARG A 589 -55.71 23.94 20.41
C ARG A 589 -57.00 23.34 20.95
N ASN A 590 -57.67 24.05 21.85
CA ASN A 590 -58.92 23.65 22.50
C ASN A 590 -60.15 24.36 21.90
N GLY A 591 -60.01 24.97 20.71
CA GLY A 591 -61.11 25.62 19.98
C GLY A 591 -61.45 27.04 20.44
N GLY A 592 -60.63 27.68 21.28
CA GLY A 592 -60.77 29.11 21.62
C GLY A 592 -59.95 30.01 20.70
N GLU A 593 -60.36 31.26 20.48
CA GLU A 593 -59.61 32.19 19.58
C GLU A 593 -58.22 32.59 20.08
N GLY A 594 -57.96 32.44 21.39
CA GLY A 594 -56.70 32.83 22.04
C GLY A 594 -56.45 34.35 22.02
N PRO A 595 -55.54 34.85 22.88
CA PRO A 595 -55.12 36.25 22.83
C PRO A 595 -54.26 36.52 21.59
N ARG A 596 -54.45 37.68 20.93
CA ARG A 596 -53.58 38.12 19.83
C ARG A 596 -52.38 38.87 20.40
N VAL A 597 -51.17 38.48 19.99
CA VAL A 597 -49.91 39.10 20.41
C VAL A 597 -49.63 40.33 19.55
N THR A 598 -49.40 41.48 20.19
CA THR A 598 -49.05 42.74 19.55
C THR A 598 -47.74 43.31 20.11
N VAL A 599 -47.12 44.22 19.37
CA VAL A 599 -45.92 44.95 19.81
C VAL A 599 -46.27 46.42 19.90
N GLU A 600 -46.20 46.99 21.09
CA GLU A 600 -46.57 48.39 21.34
C GLU A 600 -45.42 49.18 21.99
N ARG A 601 -45.43 50.51 21.80
CA ARG A 601 -44.41 51.39 22.35
C ARG A 601 -44.66 51.58 23.84
N SER A 602 -43.64 51.33 24.65
CA SER A 602 -43.68 51.51 26.11
C SER A 602 -43.64 53.00 26.48
N ALA A 603 -44.25 53.35 27.61
CA ALA A 603 -44.20 54.69 28.20
C ALA A 603 -42.75 55.15 28.49
N PHE A 604 -41.80 54.21 28.59
CA PHE A 604 -40.38 54.48 28.81
C PHE A 604 -39.56 54.54 27.49
N GLY A 605 -40.23 54.68 26.34
CA GLY A 605 -39.59 54.88 25.03
C GLY A 605 -39.12 53.60 24.31
N GLY A 606 -39.16 52.43 24.97
CA GLY A 606 -38.86 51.12 24.37
C GLY A 606 -40.06 50.45 23.69
N TRP A 607 -39.91 49.18 23.32
CA TRP A 607 -41.00 48.33 22.79
C TRP A 607 -41.35 47.25 23.81
N LYS A 608 -42.64 46.91 23.94
CA LYS A 608 -43.11 45.79 24.76
C LYS A 608 -44.05 44.90 23.96
N PHE A 609 -44.06 43.62 24.31
CA PHE A 609 -45.09 42.70 23.84
C PHE A 609 -46.35 42.89 24.70
N ALA A 610 -47.51 42.88 24.07
CA ALA A 610 -48.82 42.97 24.73
C ALA A 610 -49.77 41.92 24.13
N SER A 611 -50.82 41.56 24.87
CA SER A 611 -51.92 40.71 24.38
C SER A 611 -53.23 41.47 24.42
N TYR A 612 -54.07 41.25 23.41
CA TYR A 612 -55.45 41.73 23.37
C TYR A 612 -56.40 40.53 23.36
N ARG A 613 -57.34 40.47 24.32
CA ARG A 613 -58.54 39.62 24.23
C ARG A 613 -59.60 40.45 23.51
N GLY A 614 -60.07 39.98 22.36
CA GLY A 614 -61.23 40.60 21.71
C GLY A 614 -62.44 40.49 22.64
N VAL A 615 -62.89 41.61 23.20
CA VAL A 615 -64.22 41.69 23.81
C VAL A 615 -65.20 41.87 22.67
N TYR A 616 -65.77 40.77 22.18
CA TYR A 616 -66.98 40.87 21.37
C TYR A 616 -68.13 41.20 22.31
N HIS A 617 -68.63 42.43 22.23
CA HIS A 617 -70.01 42.72 22.63
C HIS A 617 -70.94 42.19 21.54
N SER A 618 -71.52 41.02 21.79
CA SER A 618 -72.84 40.62 21.27
C SER A 618 -73.33 39.38 22.00
#